data_AF-X0XAM0-F1
#
_entry.id   AF-X0XAM0-F1
#
_cell.length_a   1.000
_cell.length_b   1.000
_cell.length_c   1.000
_cell.angle_alpha   90.00
_cell.angle_beta   90.00
_cell.angle_gamma   90.00
#
_symmetry.space_group_name_H-M   'P 1'
#
loop_
_entity.id
_entity.type
_entity.pdbx_description
1 polymer ?
#
loop_
_entity_poly.entity_id
_entity_poly.type
_entity_poly.pdbx_seq_one_letter_code
_entity_poly.pdbx_strand_id
1 'polypeptide(L)'
;MSQTEINKGCPVITVRGETLPEVWEKSVIECWKKGIAVRTEYDKTEDPPSRDCTMIMEVAHPFKEPRLHRAFPAGLEDLEIYRQEVLLGIHDGWIKPEEGKWEYTYHERLFDYKLPHIPDPINQIDFIVDKLSKTPYSRRAQAVTWKSWLDPECNDPPCLQRLWLRIFEDYLQLNVHFRSNDAFKAAFMNIFVFTELQKIIAERISKKIGRRI
;
A
#
# COMPACT_ATOMS: atom_id res chain seq x y z
N MET A 1 23.56 -19.41 18.12
CA MET A 1 23.29 -19.51 16.67
C MET A 1 24.46 -18.88 15.96
N SER A 2 25.11 -19.62 15.06
CA SER A 2 26.17 -19.03 14.23
C SER A 2 25.57 -17.99 13.28
N GLN A 3 26.35 -16.98 12.87
CA GLN A 3 25.90 -15.99 11.86
C GLN A 3 25.35 -16.68 10.58
N THR A 4 25.80 -17.91 10.32
CA THR A 4 25.41 -18.79 9.22
C THR A 4 24.00 -19.38 9.36
N GLU A 5 23.45 -19.51 10.57
CA GLU A 5 22.08 -20.03 10.80
C GLU A 5 20.98 -18.97 10.59
N ILE A 6 21.34 -17.68 10.71
CA ILE A 6 20.43 -16.54 10.52
C ILE A 6 20.01 -16.38 9.04
N ASN A 7 20.78 -16.94 8.10
CA ASN A 7 20.61 -16.72 6.65
C ASN A 7 19.71 -17.74 5.93
N LYS A 8 18.89 -18.54 6.63
CA LYS A 8 17.96 -19.48 5.97
C LYS A 8 16.59 -18.87 5.62
N GLY A 9 16.31 -17.65 6.07
CA GLY A 9 15.02 -16.97 5.85
C GLY A 9 15.08 -15.89 4.76
N CYS A 10 13.90 -15.40 4.37
CA CYS A 10 13.76 -14.23 3.51
C CYS A 10 14.48 -13.01 4.15
N PRO A 11 15.41 -12.34 3.45
CA PRO A 11 16.19 -11.26 4.04
C PRO A 11 15.30 -10.05 4.33
N VAL A 12 15.57 -9.36 5.45
CA VAL A 12 14.96 -8.07 5.76
C VAL A 12 15.87 -6.96 5.25
N ILE A 13 15.38 -6.12 4.36
CA ILE A 13 16.11 -5.02 3.75
C ILE A 13 15.41 -3.72 4.10
N THR A 14 16.19 -2.70 4.49
CA THR A 14 15.67 -1.37 4.78
C THR A 14 16.32 -0.35 3.86
N VAL A 15 15.49 0.49 3.23
CA VAL A 15 15.94 1.61 2.42
C VAL A 15 15.30 2.91 2.92
N ARG A 16 16.08 4.00 2.87
CA ARG A 16 15.66 5.34 3.27
C ARG A 16 16.12 6.36 2.24
N GLY A 17 15.29 7.38 2.03
CA GLY A 17 15.56 8.46 1.10
C GLY A 17 14.64 9.66 1.33
N GLU A 18 14.94 10.74 0.63
CA GLU A 18 14.17 11.97 0.75
C GLU A 18 12.88 11.91 -0.06
N THR A 19 12.96 11.40 -1.29
CA THR A 19 11.83 11.40 -2.22
C THR A 19 11.29 10.00 -2.46
N LEU A 20 10.02 9.92 -2.85
CA LEU A 20 9.39 8.66 -3.26
C LEU A 20 10.17 7.92 -4.37
N PRO A 21 10.52 8.55 -5.52
CA PRO A 21 11.21 7.85 -6.60
C PRO A 21 12.60 7.35 -6.20
N GLU A 22 13.34 8.11 -5.38
CA GLU A 22 14.64 7.69 -4.84
C GLU A 22 14.51 6.42 -3.99
N VAL A 23 13.51 6.37 -3.10
CA VAL A 23 13.29 5.22 -2.22
C VAL A 23 12.83 4.00 -3.00
N TRP A 24 11.97 4.19 -4.02
CA TRP A 24 11.58 3.12 -4.93
C TRP A 24 12.79 2.55 -5.68
N GLU A 25 13.60 3.38 -6.32
CA GLU A 25 14.80 2.93 -7.05
C GLU A 25 15.75 2.15 -6.14
N LYS A 26 16.05 2.69 -4.95
CA LYS A 26 16.85 2.00 -3.93
C LYS A 26 16.26 0.63 -3.57
N SER A 27 14.95 0.54 -3.36
CA SER A 27 14.32 -0.73 -3.01
C SER A 27 14.45 -1.80 -4.10
N VAL A 28 14.30 -1.41 -5.37
CA VAL A 28 14.44 -2.33 -6.51
C VAL A 28 15.88 -2.83 -6.61
N ILE A 29 16.86 -1.91 -6.54
CA ILE A 29 18.28 -2.24 -6.61
C ILE A 29 18.70 -3.15 -5.45
N GLU A 30 18.26 -2.84 -4.23
CA GLU A 30 18.63 -3.61 -3.04
C GLU A 30 17.95 -4.98 -3.00
N CYS A 31 16.68 -5.07 -3.39
CA CYS A 31 15.98 -6.35 -3.58
C CYS A 31 16.70 -7.22 -4.63
N TRP A 32 17.10 -6.64 -5.77
CA TRP A 32 17.81 -7.39 -6.80
C TRP A 32 19.18 -7.92 -6.33
N LYS A 33 19.94 -7.10 -5.60
CA LYS A 33 21.30 -7.44 -5.16
C LYS A 33 21.33 -8.39 -3.96
N LYS A 34 20.42 -8.22 -3.01
CA LYS A 34 20.46 -8.87 -1.69
C LYS A 34 19.27 -9.79 -1.42
N GLY A 35 18.23 -9.73 -2.25
CA GLY A 35 17.06 -10.61 -2.16
C GLY A 35 17.42 -12.05 -2.45
N ILE A 36 16.67 -12.95 -1.81
CA ILE A 36 16.81 -14.38 -2.03
C ILE A 36 16.19 -14.75 -3.37
N ALA A 37 16.82 -15.68 -4.09
CA ALA A 37 16.22 -16.29 -5.26
C ALA A 37 15.23 -17.35 -4.81
N VAL A 38 13.94 -17.18 -5.11
CA VAL A 38 12.87 -18.09 -4.70
C VAL A 38 11.77 -18.13 -5.75
N ARG A 39 11.14 -19.29 -5.92
CA ARG A 39 10.00 -19.41 -6.84
C ARG A 39 8.74 -18.81 -6.22
N THR A 40 7.93 -18.18 -7.04
CA THR A 40 6.61 -17.65 -6.67
C THR A 40 5.52 -18.24 -7.56
N GLU A 41 4.25 -18.09 -7.14
CA GLU A 41 3.10 -18.47 -7.96
C GLU A 41 2.93 -17.60 -9.22
N TYR A 42 3.70 -16.51 -9.33
CA TYR A 42 3.71 -15.64 -10.49
C TYR A 42 4.75 -16.04 -11.54
N ASP A 43 5.73 -16.88 -11.18
CA ASP A 43 6.80 -17.30 -12.09
C ASP A 43 6.26 -18.31 -13.12
N LYS A 44 6.53 -18.10 -14.40
CA LYS A 44 6.27 -19.11 -15.44
C LYS A 44 7.28 -20.26 -15.36
N THR A 45 6.99 -21.35 -16.05
CA THR A 45 7.84 -22.56 -16.03
C THR A 45 9.29 -22.27 -16.42
N GLU A 46 9.47 -21.37 -17.39
CA GLU A 46 10.74 -20.93 -17.95
C GLU A 46 11.39 -19.74 -17.23
N ASP A 47 10.68 -19.07 -16.32
CA ASP A 47 11.21 -17.90 -15.63
C ASP A 47 12.29 -18.31 -14.61
N PRO A 48 13.38 -17.53 -14.48
CA PRO A 48 14.28 -17.69 -13.34
C PRO A 48 13.52 -17.35 -12.04
N PRO A 49 13.94 -17.89 -10.89
CA PRO A 49 13.33 -17.55 -9.61
C PRO A 49 13.32 -16.04 -9.38
N SER A 50 12.19 -15.51 -8.92
CA SER A 50 12.06 -14.13 -8.47
C SER A 50 13.05 -13.77 -7.37
N ARG A 51 13.32 -12.47 -7.23
CA ARG A 51 14.08 -11.91 -6.10
C ARG A 51 13.10 -11.45 -5.03
N ASP A 52 13.22 -12.03 -3.84
CA ASP A 52 12.30 -11.77 -2.73
C ASP A 52 13.05 -11.26 -1.49
N CYS A 53 12.38 -10.37 -0.75
CA CYS A 53 12.84 -9.83 0.52
C CYS A 53 11.66 -9.25 1.31
N THR A 54 11.79 -9.20 2.63
CA THR A 54 10.98 -8.29 3.44
C THR A 54 11.57 -6.88 3.30
N MET A 55 10.91 -6.04 2.50
CA MET A 55 11.35 -4.67 2.26
C MET A 55 10.69 -3.67 3.21
N ILE A 56 11.50 -2.83 3.85
CA ILE A 56 11.07 -1.67 4.65
C ILE A 56 11.54 -0.40 3.94
N MET A 57 10.59 0.47 3.58
CA MET A 57 10.84 1.70 2.83
C MET A 57 10.48 2.90 3.69
N GLU A 58 11.42 3.83 3.87
CA GLU A 58 11.18 5.10 4.56
C GLU A 58 11.38 6.29 3.61
N VAL A 59 10.29 7.01 3.32
CA VAL A 59 10.28 8.22 2.51
C VAL A 59 10.12 9.43 3.42
N ALA A 60 11.14 10.29 3.53
CA ALA A 60 11.10 11.43 4.45
C ALA A 60 10.18 12.56 3.95
N HIS A 61 10.14 12.82 2.64
CA HIS A 61 9.39 13.91 2.02
C HIS A 61 8.62 13.41 0.78
N PRO A 62 7.48 12.71 0.97
CA PRO A 62 6.75 12.06 -0.13
C PRO A 62 6.23 13.01 -1.23
N PHE A 63 6.16 14.31 -0.95
CA PHE A 63 5.73 15.35 -1.90
C PHE A 63 6.87 16.23 -2.42
N LYS A 64 8.12 15.95 -2.06
CA LYS A 64 9.28 16.67 -2.61
C LYS A 64 9.52 16.25 -4.06
N GLU A 65 9.74 17.22 -4.94
CA GLU A 65 10.07 16.96 -6.34
C GLU A 65 11.51 16.46 -6.52
N PRO A 66 11.78 15.56 -7.48
CA PRO A 66 10.81 14.95 -8.39
C PRO A 66 9.91 13.91 -7.69
N ARG A 67 8.62 13.85 -8.04
CA ARG A 67 7.71 12.78 -7.58
C ARG A 67 7.62 11.58 -8.52
N LEU A 68 8.03 11.75 -9.76
CA LEU A 68 8.00 10.72 -10.80
C LEU A 68 9.41 10.23 -11.12
N HIS A 69 9.60 8.91 -11.08
CA HIS A 69 10.84 8.31 -11.56
C HIS A 69 10.77 8.12 -13.07
N ARG A 70 11.81 8.43 -13.85
CA ARG A 70 11.75 8.29 -15.33
C ARG A 70 11.61 6.84 -15.82
N ALA A 71 11.99 5.88 -14.98
CA ALA A 71 12.02 4.45 -15.29
C ALA A 71 10.89 3.64 -14.63
N PHE A 72 9.90 4.28 -13.99
CA PHE A 72 8.75 3.51 -13.51
C PHE A 72 8.01 2.91 -14.72
N PRO A 73 7.62 1.62 -14.68
CA PRO A 73 7.18 0.91 -15.89
C PRO A 73 5.65 1.06 -16.12
N ALA A 74 5.15 2.30 -16.11
CA ALA A 74 3.75 2.62 -16.41
C ALA A 74 3.64 3.99 -17.10
N GLY A 75 2.54 4.22 -17.82
CA GLY A 75 2.23 5.52 -18.40
C GLY A 75 1.74 6.52 -17.35
N LEU A 76 1.85 7.82 -17.65
CA LEU A 76 1.26 8.87 -16.80
C LEU A 76 -0.27 8.74 -16.73
N GLU A 77 -0.89 8.34 -17.84
CA GLU A 77 -2.33 8.07 -17.92
C GLU A 77 -2.72 6.88 -17.04
N ASP A 78 -2.00 5.75 -17.15
CA ASP A 78 -2.22 4.58 -16.30
C ASP A 78 -2.08 4.91 -14.81
N LEU A 79 -1.08 5.73 -14.45
CA LEU A 79 -0.88 6.19 -13.09
C LEU A 79 -2.06 7.03 -12.59
N GLU A 80 -2.59 7.92 -13.43
CA GLU A 80 -3.74 8.74 -13.07
C GLU A 80 -5.03 7.92 -12.96
N ILE A 81 -5.25 6.97 -13.87
CA ILE A 81 -6.37 6.02 -13.79
C ILE A 81 -6.28 5.23 -12.49
N TYR A 82 -5.11 4.68 -12.17
CA TYR A 82 -4.90 3.94 -10.94
C TYR A 82 -5.10 4.80 -9.69
N ARG A 83 -4.67 6.07 -9.75
CA ARG A 83 -4.93 7.04 -8.68
C ARG A 83 -6.43 7.22 -8.45
N GLN A 84 -7.20 7.41 -9.52
CA GLN A 84 -8.67 7.55 -9.43
C GLN A 84 -9.35 6.25 -8.99
N GLU A 85 -8.85 5.09 -9.42
CA GLU A 85 -9.38 3.79 -9.00
C GLU A 85 -9.30 3.62 -7.49
N VAL A 86 -8.14 3.88 -6.89
CA VAL A 86 -7.93 3.70 -5.45
C VAL A 86 -8.60 4.80 -4.62
N LEU A 87 -8.64 6.05 -5.10
CA LEU A 87 -9.11 7.19 -4.33
C LEU A 87 -10.59 7.54 -4.55
N LEU A 88 -11.15 7.22 -5.72
CA LEU A 88 -12.50 7.62 -6.13
C LEU A 88 -13.38 6.43 -6.53
N GLY A 89 -12.83 5.21 -6.64
CA GLY A 89 -13.62 4.02 -6.94
C GLY A 89 -14.16 3.98 -8.36
N ILE A 90 -13.46 4.59 -9.33
CA ILE A 90 -13.94 4.66 -10.73
C ILE A 90 -14.19 3.28 -11.37
N HIS A 91 -13.58 2.22 -10.83
CA HIS A 91 -13.75 0.83 -11.26
C HIS A 91 -14.46 -0.06 -10.23
N ASP A 92 -15.09 0.49 -9.19
CA ASP A 92 -15.83 -0.34 -8.22
C ASP A 92 -16.98 -1.12 -8.88
N GLY A 93 -17.59 -0.56 -9.93
CA GLY A 93 -18.60 -1.24 -10.75
C GLY A 93 -18.07 -2.39 -11.62
N TRP A 94 -16.74 -2.59 -11.66
CA TRP A 94 -16.11 -3.70 -12.39
C TRP A 94 -15.98 -4.95 -11.53
N ILE A 95 -16.24 -4.85 -10.22
CA ILE A 95 -16.23 -5.98 -9.29
C ILE A 95 -17.39 -6.92 -9.66
N LYS A 96 -17.04 -8.09 -10.23
CA LYS A 96 -17.97 -9.11 -10.74
C LYS A 96 -17.33 -10.51 -10.69
N PRO A 97 -17.03 -11.03 -9.48
CA PRO A 97 -16.35 -12.31 -9.32
C PRO A 97 -17.11 -13.48 -9.97
N GLU A 98 -18.43 -13.44 -10.01
CA GLU A 98 -19.28 -14.44 -10.66
C GLU A 98 -19.09 -14.55 -12.18
N GLU A 99 -18.59 -13.48 -12.82
CA GLU A 99 -18.23 -13.47 -14.24
C GLU A 99 -16.73 -13.77 -14.45
N GLY A 100 -15.99 -14.16 -13.41
CA GLY A 100 -14.54 -14.34 -13.44
C GLY A 100 -13.77 -13.03 -13.63
N LYS A 101 -14.37 -11.89 -13.27
CA LYS A 101 -13.76 -10.56 -13.32
C LYS A 101 -13.19 -10.19 -11.96
N TRP A 102 -12.98 -8.90 -11.73
CA TRP A 102 -12.33 -8.40 -10.53
C TRP A 102 -13.09 -8.81 -9.27
N GLU A 103 -12.35 -9.27 -8.27
CA GLU A 103 -12.91 -9.74 -7.00
C GLU A 103 -12.99 -8.61 -5.97
N TYR A 104 -12.22 -7.53 -6.15
CA TYR A 104 -12.20 -6.36 -5.27
C TYR A 104 -11.54 -5.14 -5.96
N THR A 105 -11.69 -3.97 -5.35
CA THR A 105 -10.82 -2.81 -5.55
C THR A 105 -10.28 -2.36 -4.19
N TYR A 106 -9.13 -1.67 -4.16
CA TYR A 106 -8.68 -1.06 -2.90
C TYR A 106 -9.65 0.00 -2.40
N HIS A 107 -10.35 0.68 -3.30
CA HIS A 107 -11.36 1.66 -2.91
C HIS A 107 -12.52 1.01 -2.16
N GLU A 108 -13.12 -0.07 -2.69
CA GLU A 108 -14.17 -0.82 -1.97
C GLU A 108 -13.65 -1.27 -0.60
N ARG A 109 -12.45 -1.83 -0.54
CA ARG A 109 -11.89 -2.32 0.73
C ARG A 109 -11.62 -1.19 1.73
N LEU A 110 -11.30 0.03 1.31
CA LEU A 110 -10.95 1.12 2.24
C LEU A 110 -12.15 2.01 2.61
N PHE A 111 -13.03 2.29 1.65
CA PHE A 111 -14.12 3.24 1.76
C PHE A 111 -15.50 2.59 1.88
N ASP A 112 -15.64 1.32 1.47
CA ASP A 112 -16.91 0.60 1.37
C ASP A 112 -16.79 -0.83 1.93
N TYR A 113 -16.10 -1.01 3.07
CA TYR A 113 -15.73 -2.33 3.56
C TYR A 113 -16.97 -3.14 4.00
N LYS A 114 -17.42 -4.04 3.13
CA LYS A 114 -18.61 -4.89 3.35
C LYS A 114 -18.34 -6.05 4.28
N LEU A 115 -19.28 -6.28 5.20
CA LEU A 115 -19.28 -7.37 6.18
C LEU A 115 -20.47 -8.31 5.93
N PRO A 116 -20.31 -9.64 6.15
CA PRO A 116 -21.44 -10.55 6.15
C PRO A 116 -22.48 -10.11 7.18
N HIS A 117 -23.74 -10.12 6.79
CA HIS A 117 -24.89 -9.83 7.65
C HIS A 117 -24.95 -8.41 8.26
N ILE A 118 -24.12 -7.47 7.80
CA ILE A 118 -24.25 -6.06 8.12
C ILE A 118 -24.59 -5.32 6.81
N PRO A 119 -25.77 -4.66 6.73
CA PRO A 119 -26.21 -4.02 5.49
C PRO A 119 -25.36 -2.80 5.14
N ASP A 120 -24.96 -2.03 6.16
CA ASP A 120 -24.19 -0.81 5.96
C ASP A 120 -22.67 -1.10 5.94
N PRO A 121 -21.98 -0.70 4.87
CA PRO A 121 -20.54 -0.87 4.74
C PRO A 121 -19.77 0.09 5.65
N ILE A 122 -18.53 -0.28 6.00
CA ILE A 122 -17.66 0.54 6.84
C ILE A 122 -16.72 1.38 5.99
N ASN A 123 -16.83 2.69 6.09
CA ASN A 123 -15.81 3.61 5.58
C ASN A 123 -14.67 3.76 6.61
N GLN A 124 -13.58 3.01 6.38
CA GLN A 124 -12.46 2.95 7.32
C GLN A 124 -11.62 4.24 7.30
N ILE A 125 -11.60 4.95 6.16
CA ILE A 125 -10.91 6.24 6.03
C ILE A 125 -11.61 7.32 6.85
N ASP A 126 -12.93 7.35 6.84
CA ASP A 126 -13.73 8.26 7.67
C ASP A 126 -13.50 7.98 9.16
N PHE A 127 -13.48 6.71 9.55
CA PHE A 127 -13.10 6.31 10.90
C PHE A 127 -11.72 6.84 11.30
N ILE A 128 -10.70 6.70 10.44
CA ILE A 128 -9.35 7.21 10.71
C ILE A 128 -9.36 8.73 10.90
N VAL A 129 -10.01 9.47 9.99
CA VAL A 129 -10.11 10.94 10.05
C VAL A 129 -10.78 11.36 11.36
N ASP A 130 -11.90 10.75 11.72
CA ASP A 130 -12.63 11.05 12.97
C ASP A 130 -11.79 10.73 14.19
N LYS A 131 -11.13 9.56 14.18
CA LYS A 131 -10.34 9.09 15.30
C LYS A 131 -9.16 10.01 15.59
N LEU A 132 -8.42 10.41 14.56
CA LEU A 132 -7.26 11.28 14.70
C LEU A 132 -7.64 12.74 14.92
N SER A 133 -8.79 13.19 14.40
CA SER A 133 -9.31 14.54 14.72
C SER A 133 -9.70 14.66 16.20
N LYS A 134 -10.34 13.62 16.76
CA LYS A 134 -10.75 13.59 18.18
C LYS A 134 -9.60 13.25 19.12
N THR A 135 -8.67 12.41 18.69
CA THR A 135 -7.56 11.91 19.53
C THR A 135 -6.27 11.83 18.71
N PRO A 136 -5.56 12.95 18.50
CA PRO A 136 -4.38 12.99 17.63
C PRO A 136 -3.26 12.02 18.02
N TYR A 137 -3.09 11.75 19.31
CA TYR A 137 -2.09 10.81 19.84
C TYR A 137 -2.53 9.34 19.79
N SER A 138 -3.65 9.02 19.13
CA SER A 138 -4.16 7.66 19.04
C SER A 138 -3.17 6.73 18.33
N ARG A 139 -3.04 5.52 18.87
CA ARG A 139 -2.32 4.40 18.22
C ARG A 139 -3.25 3.45 17.46
N ARG A 140 -4.55 3.78 17.40
CA ARG A 140 -5.63 2.88 16.95
C ARG A 140 -6.27 3.27 15.61
N ALA A 141 -5.70 4.24 14.88
CA ALA A 141 -6.23 4.65 13.59
C ALA A 141 -5.64 3.77 12.48
N GLN A 142 -6.41 2.80 12.01
CA GLN A 142 -6.00 1.85 10.97
C GLN A 142 -7.17 1.45 10.09
N ALA A 143 -6.86 1.02 8.87
CA ALA A 143 -7.77 0.38 7.94
C ALA A 143 -7.13 -0.93 7.44
N VAL A 144 -7.96 -1.94 7.17
CA VAL A 144 -7.51 -3.24 6.66
C VAL A 144 -8.29 -3.59 5.40
N THR A 145 -7.65 -4.33 4.50
CA THR A 145 -8.26 -4.79 3.25
C THR A 145 -8.60 -6.26 3.27
N TRP A 146 -7.91 -7.06 4.10
CA TRP A 146 -8.11 -8.50 4.20
C TRP A 146 -9.42 -8.86 4.89
N LYS A 147 -10.29 -9.58 4.19
CA LYS A 147 -11.52 -10.20 4.69
C LYS A 147 -11.24 -11.68 4.94
N SER A 148 -11.01 -12.05 6.21
CA SER A 148 -10.62 -13.43 6.58
C SER A 148 -11.62 -14.52 6.21
N TRP A 149 -12.88 -14.17 5.95
CA TRP A 149 -13.93 -15.10 5.52
C TRP A 149 -14.07 -15.22 3.99
N LEU A 150 -13.30 -14.44 3.22
CA LEU A 150 -13.43 -14.35 1.77
C LEU A 150 -12.08 -14.54 1.06
N ASP A 151 -11.07 -13.80 1.47
CA ASP A 151 -9.81 -13.71 0.74
C ASP A 151 -8.92 -14.97 0.76
N PRO A 152 -9.03 -15.92 1.71
CA PRO A 152 -8.30 -17.20 1.61
C PRO A 152 -8.66 -18.06 0.40
N GLU A 153 -9.84 -17.88 -0.19
CA GLU A 153 -10.33 -18.64 -1.35
C GLU A 153 -10.28 -17.83 -2.66
N CYS A 154 -9.86 -16.57 -2.58
CA CYS A 154 -9.73 -15.63 -3.70
C CYS A 154 -8.47 -15.96 -4.51
N ASN A 155 -8.54 -15.91 -5.84
CA ASN A 155 -7.39 -16.22 -6.70
C ASN A 155 -6.37 -15.07 -6.67
N ASP A 156 -6.88 -13.84 -6.65
CA ASP A 156 -6.07 -12.63 -6.61
C ASP A 156 -6.41 -11.81 -5.36
N PRO A 157 -6.07 -12.24 -4.12
CA PRO A 157 -6.50 -11.53 -2.94
C PRO A 157 -5.79 -10.17 -2.78
N PRO A 158 -6.30 -9.25 -1.94
CA PRO A 158 -5.67 -7.94 -1.71
C PRO A 158 -4.18 -8.04 -1.38
N CYS A 159 -3.32 -7.32 -2.09
CA CYS A 159 -1.89 -7.25 -1.80
C CYS A 159 -1.59 -6.29 -0.64
N LEU A 160 -2.16 -5.08 -0.68
CA LEU A 160 -2.28 -4.22 0.51
C LEU A 160 -3.01 -5.00 1.59
N GLN A 161 -2.57 -4.90 2.85
CA GLN A 161 -3.19 -5.53 4.02
C GLN A 161 -3.69 -4.50 5.03
N ARG A 162 -2.89 -3.45 5.27
CA ARG A 162 -3.17 -2.48 6.33
C ARG A 162 -2.59 -1.09 6.02
N LEU A 163 -3.39 -0.07 6.32
CA LEU A 163 -2.93 1.30 6.53
C LEU A 163 -2.96 1.59 8.03
N TRP A 164 -1.90 2.16 8.58
CA TRP A 164 -1.84 2.57 9.99
C TRP A 164 -1.28 3.98 10.10
N LEU A 165 -2.06 4.89 10.69
CA LEU A 165 -1.77 6.31 10.72
C LEU A 165 -1.60 6.82 12.14
N ARG A 166 -0.65 7.74 12.29
CA ARG A 166 -0.36 8.42 13.56
C ARG A 166 -0.02 9.88 13.29
N ILE A 167 -0.43 10.75 14.21
CA ILE A 167 0.03 12.13 14.22
C ILE A 167 1.17 12.27 15.21
N PHE A 168 2.26 12.88 14.77
CA PHE A 168 3.37 13.33 15.60
C PHE A 168 3.52 14.84 15.38
N GLU A 169 3.25 15.61 16.43
CA GLU A 169 3.16 17.08 16.34
C GLU A 169 2.15 17.52 15.26
N ASP A 170 2.65 18.04 14.14
CA ASP A 170 1.88 18.51 12.98
C ASP A 170 2.16 17.67 11.74
N TYR A 171 2.65 16.43 11.91
CA TYR A 171 2.94 15.49 10.82
C TYR A 171 2.05 14.26 10.91
N LEU A 172 1.32 13.96 9.82
CA LEU A 172 0.65 12.67 9.65
C LEU A 172 1.62 11.63 9.09
N GLN A 173 2.01 10.66 9.90
CA GLN A 173 2.74 9.48 9.45
C GLN A 173 1.77 8.40 8.97
N LEU A 174 2.03 7.85 7.78
CA LEU A 174 1.35 6.68 7.22
C LEU A 174 2.31 5.48 7.17
N ASN A 175 1.87 4.34 7.68
CA ASN A 175 2.48 3.04 7.44
C ASN A 175 1.57 2.24 6.51
N VAL A 176 2.15 1.67 5.45
CA VAL A 176 1.45 0.84 4.46
C VAL A 176 2.06 -0.55 4.51
N HIS A 177 1.22 -1.56 4.73
CA HIS A 177 1.66 -2.95 4.87
C HIS A 177 1.14 -3.78 3.71
N PHE A 178 2.03 -4.38 2.95
CA PHE A 178 1.73 -5.32 1.87
C PHE A 178 2.15 -6.74 2.28
N ARG A 179 1.36 -7.75 1.90
CA ARG A 179 1.77 -9.17 1.98
C ARG A 179 2.62 -9.59 0.77
N SER A 180 2.41 -8.92 -0.36
CA SER A 180 3.11 -9.08 -1.63
C SER A 180 3.05 -7.75 -2.37
N ASN A 181 4.12 -7.37 -3.06
CA ASN A 181 4.18 -6.14 -3.85
C ASN A 181 5.23 -6.30 -4.94
N ASP A 182 4.81 -6.29 -6.22
CA ASP A 182 5.74 -6.30 -7.34
C ASP A 182 6.64 -5.07 -7.25
N ALA A 183 7.92 -5.30 -6.94
CA ALA A 183 8.89 -4.25 -6.66
C ALA A 183 9.10 -3.30 -7.85
N PHE A 184 9.00 -3.80 -9.08
CA PHE A 184 9.29 -3.00 -10.27
C PHE A 184 8.02 -2.38 -10.84
N LYS A 185 6.95 -3.17 -11.05
CA LYS A 185 5.74 -2.73 -11.74
C LYS A 185 4.76 -2.00 -10.84
N ALA A 186 4.38 -2.62 -9.73
CA ALA A 186 3.27 -2.12 -8.90
C ALA A 186 3.74 -1.17 -7.80
N ALA A 187 4.90 -1.43 -7.19
CA ALA A 187 5.34 -0.74 -5.99
C ALA A 187 5.40 0.79 -6.17
N PHE A 188 5.88 1.28 -7.32
CA PHE A 188 5.91 2.72 -7.58
C PHE A 188 4.51 3.34 -7.54
N MET A 189 3.57 2.77 -8.28
CA MET A 189 2.17 3.25 -8.35
C MET A 189 1.49 3.17 -6.98
N ASN A 190 1.74 2.10 -6.23
CA ASN A 190 1.27 1.91 -4.85
C ASN A 190 1.78 3.03 -3.94
N ILE A 191 3.09 3.27 -3.89
CA ILE A 191 3.65 4.32 -3.01
C ILE A 191 3.07 5.68 -3.42
N PHE A 192 2.94 5.95 -4.72
CA PHE A 192 2.38 7.20 -5.22
C PHE A 192 0.94 7.40 -4.72
N VAL A 193 0.06 6.43 -4.96
CA VAL A 193 -1.36 6.56 -4.61
C VAL A 193 -1.61 6.63 -3.11
N PHE A 194 -0.84 5.89 -2.30
CA PHE A 194 -1.00 5.94 -0.84
C PHE A 194 -0.45 7.23 -0.23
N THR A 195 0.55 7.88 -0.86
CA THR A 195 0.91 9.25 -0.47
C THR A 195 -0.19 10.25 -0.85
N GLU A 196 -0.86 10.11 -1.99
CA GLU A 196 -2.05 10.95 -2.30
C GLU A 196 -3.19 10.73 -1.30
N LEU A 197 -3.47 9.49 -0.89
CA LEU A 197 -4.43 9.20 0.17
C LEU A 197 -4.01 9.83 1.52
N GLN A 198 -2.72 9.75 1.87
CA GLN A 198 -2.17 10.40 3.07
C GLN A 198 -2.45 11.91 3.06
N LYS A 199 -2.25 12.59 1.91
CA LYS A 199 -2.56 14.03 1.75
C LYS A 199 -4.04 14.31 2.00
N ILE A 200 -4.94 13.56 1.37
CA ILE A 200 -6.39 13.73 1.54
C ILE A 200 -6.78 13.56 3.02
N ILE A 201 -6.23 12.55 3.70
CA ILE A 201 -6.51 12.34 5.13
C ILE A 201 -6.00 13.51 5.97
N ALA A 202 -4.78 13.99 5.73
CA ALA A 202 -4.20 15.13 6.44
C ALA A 202 -5.03 16.41 6.25
N GLU A 203 -5.48 16.69 5.03
CA GLU A 203 -6.36 17.83 4.71
C GLU A 203 -7.72 17.74 5.42
N ARG A 204 -8.32 16.55 5.42
CA ARG A 204 -9.60 16.29 6.10
C ARG A 204 -9.49 16.45 7.60
N ILE A 205 -8.42 15.93 8.22
CA ILE A 205 -8.15 16.12 9.64
C ILE A 205 -7.93 17.60 9.93
N SER A 206 -7.09 18.29 9.15
CA SER A 206 -6.78 19.71 9.32
C SER A 206 -8.05 20.57 9.33
N LYS A 207 -8.97 20.30 8.40
CA LYS A 207 -10.27 20.97 8.33
C LYS A 207 -11.12 20.76 9.58
N LYS A 208 -11.09 19.57 10.19
CA LYS A 208 -11.86 19.26 11.41
C LYS A 208 -11.29 19.90 12.67
N ILE A 209 -9.97 19.99 12.78
CA ILE A 209 -9.32 20.48 14.01
C ILE A 209 -8.90 21.95 13.95
N GLY A 210 -9.01 22.61 12.78
CA GLY A 210 -8.69 24.03 12.63
C GLY A 210 -7.19 24.36 12.66
N ARG A 211 -6.32 23.38 12.45
CA ARG A 211 -4.86 23.55 12.33
C ARG A 211 -4.29 22.61 11.28
N ARG A 212 -3.14 22.95 10.72
CA ARG A 212 -2.47 22.15 9.69
C ARG A 212 -1.87 20.86 10.27
N ILE A 213 -2.03 19.78 9.53
CA ILE A 213 -1.43 18.44 9.68
C ILE A 213 -0.80 18.05 8.34
#